data_AF-A0A349N1L7-F1
#
_entry.id   AF-A0A349N1L7-F1
#
_cell.length_a   1.000
_cell.length_b   1.000
_cell.length_c   1.000
_cell.angle_alpha   90.00
_cell.angle_beta   90.00
_cell.angle_gamma   90.00
#
_symmetry.space_group_name_H-M   'P 1'
#
loop_
_entity.id
_entity.type
_entity.pdbx_description
1 polymer ?
#
loop_
_entity_poly.entity_id
_entity_poly.type
_entity_poly.pdbx_seq_one_letter_code
_entity_poly.pdbx_strand_id
1 'polypeptide(L)'
;IATPRRQSPRLSIPAGSIGIAGEQTGGYPISTPGGWQLIGRTPVPMFRPWDETEPTLLQAGDHVHFYAVSEEEFQQIRRQKP
;
A
#
# COMPACT_ATOMS: atom_id res chain seq x y z
N ILE A 1 -7.40 15.13 -7.98
CA ILE A 1 -7.96 13.86 -7.43
C ILE A 1 -8.13 13.85 -5.91
N ALA A 2 -7.86 14.96 -5.21
CA ALA A 2 -8.05 15.03 -3.77
C ALA A 2 -9.48 14.66 -3.37
N THR A 3 -9.63 13.77 -2.39
CA THR A 3 -10.94 13.22 -1.97
C THR A 3 -10.95 12.99 -0.47
N PRO A 4 -12.01 13.35 0.26
CA PRO A 4 -12.08 13.15 1.70
C PRO A 4 -12.06 11.67 2.09
N ARG A 5 -11.67 11.42 3.34
CA ARG A 5 -11.83 10.10 3.97
C ARG A 5 -13.31 9.73 3.99
N ARG A 6 -13.58 8.42 3.98
CA ARG A 6 -14.90 7.86 4.26
C ARG A 6 -15.38 8.35 5.63
N GLN A 7 -16.67 8.65 5.72
CA GLN A 7 -17.32 9.01 6.99
C GLN A 7 -17.31 7.83 7.98
N SER A 8 -17.50 6.61 7.48
CA SER A 8 -17.35 5.37 8.24
C SER A 8 -16.13 4.58 7.73
N PRO A 9 -15.07 4.40 8.54
CA PRO A 9 -13.90 3.62 8.18
C PRO A 9 -14.23 2.15 7.89
N ARG A 10 -13.45 1.51 7.03
CA ARG A 10 -13.47 0.05 6.93
C ARG A 10 -12.84 -0.52 8.19
N LEU A 11 -13.43 -1.59 8.72
CA LEU A 11 -12.88 -2.31 9.88
C LEU A 11 -11.59 -3.06 9.52
N SER A 12 -11.41 -3.42 8.25
CA SER A 12 -10.19 -4.05 7.75
C SER A 12 -9.93 -3.64 6.31
N ILE A 13 -8.73 -3.12 6.06
CA ILE A 13 -8.17 -2.84 4.75
C ILE A 13 -7.10 -3.90 4.48
N PRO A 14 -7.16 -4.63 3.35
CA PRO A 14 -6.15 -5.64 3.03
C PRO A 14 -4.75 -5.03 2.92
N ALA A 15 -3.74 -5.76 3.40
CA ALA A 15 -2.34 -5.40 3.19
C ALA A 15 -2.04 -5.22 1.68
N GLY A 16 -1.16 -4.25 1.38
CA GLY A 16 -0.84 -3.84 0.02
C GLY A 16 -1.81 -2.84 -0.59
N SER A 17 -2.91 -2.47 0.09
CA SER A 17 -3.84 -1.47 -0.46
C SER A 17 -3.19 -0.10 -0.59
N ILE A 18 -3.52 0.62 -1.66
CA ILE A 18 -3.15 2.02 -1.88
C ILE A 18 -4.41 2.88 -1.77
N GLY A 19 -4.31 4.01 -1.07
CA GLY A 19 -5.44 4.91 -0.92
C GLY A 19 -5.09 6.38 -0.99
N ILE A 20 -6.14 7.21 -1.06
CA ILE A 20 -6.07 8.67 -1.01
C ILE A 20 -6.92 9.20 0.16
N ALA A 21 -6.42 10.24 0.83
CA ALA A 21 -7.15 11.04 1.81
C ALA A 21 -6.73 12.52 1.75
N GLY A 22 -7.64 13.37 1.27
CA GLY A 22 -7.31 14.76 0.94
C GLY A 22 -6.24 14.79 -0.14
N GLU A 23 -5.14 15.49 0.12
CA GLU A 23 -3.98 15.60 -0.77
C GLU A 23 -2.93 14.50 -0.57
N GLN A 24 -3.17 13.59 0.39
CA GLN A 24 -2.23 12.53 0.73
C GLN A 24 -2.56 11.23 -0.01
N THR A 25 -1.52 10.49 -0.39
CA THR A 25 -1.58 9.11 -0.88
C THR A 25 -0.63 8.23 -0.06
N GLY A 26 -0.89 6.93 -0.01
CA GLY A 26 -0.11 6.03 0.82
C GLY A 26 -0.55 4.58 0.70
N GLY A 27 0.35 3.68 1.11
CA GLY A 27 0.12 2.24 1.16
C GLY A 27 -0.16 1.73 2.57
N TYR A 28 -0.96 0.67 2.65
CA TYR A 28 -1.25 -0.07 3.87
C TYR A 28 -0.32 -1.29 3.97
N PRO A 29 0.77 -1.26 4.77
CA PRO A 29 1.75 -2.34 4.82
C PRO A 29 1.20 -3.64 5.42
N ILE A 30 0.23 -3.53 6.34
CA ILE A 30 -0.43 -4.64 7.03
C ILE A 30 -1.95 -4.40 7.05
N SER A 31 -2.71 -5.43 7.45
CA SER A 31 -4.17 -5.34 7.52
C SER A 31 -4.60 -4.48 8.71
N THR A 32 -5.29 -3.36 8.47
CA THR A 32 -5.73 -2.44 9.54
C THR A 32 -7.06 -1.77 9.21
N PRO A 33 -7.80 -1.25 10.20
CA PRO A 33 -8.92 -0.35 9.94
C PRO A 33 -8.46 0.94 9.24
N GLY A 34 -9.31 1.52 8.39
CA GLY A 34 -8.99 2.82 7.79
C GLY A 34 -10.08 3.46 6.95
N GLY A 35 -10.02 4.78 6.86
CA GLY A 35 -11.01 5.61 6.17
C GLY A 35 -10.58 6.10 4.79
N TRP A 36 -9.41 5.74 4.26
CA TRP A 36 -8.98 6.28 2.98
C TRP A 36 -9.78 5.68 1.81
N GLN A 37 -9.86 6.43 0.72
CA GLN A 37 -10.43 5.93 -0.52
C GLN A 37 -9.42 5.00 -1.17
N LEU A 38 -9.75 3.71 -1.30
CA LEU A 38 -8.85 2.73 -1.88
C LEU A 38 -8.92 2.81 -3.40
N ILE A 39 -7.75 2.91 -4.05
CA ILE A 39 -7.63 3.14 -5.49
C ILE A 39 -6.87 2.02 -6.22
N GLY A 40 -6.27 1.09 -5.48
CA GLY A 40 -5.51 -0.01 -6.04
C GLY A 40 -4.78 -0.81 -4.97
N ARG A 41 -3.88 -1.71 -5.41
CA ARG A 41 -2.99 -2.47 -4.53
C ARG A 41 -1.60 -2.57 -5.16
N THR A 42 -0.59 -2.76 -4.32
CA THR A 42 0.76 -3.15 -4.73
C THR A 42 1.05 -4.60 -4.29
N PRO A 43 1.73 -5.41 -5.12
CA PRO A 43 2.19 -6.75 -4.74
C PRO A 43 3.49 -6.70 -3.92
N VAL A 44 4.17 -5.54 -3.87
CA VAL A 44 5.47 -5.35 -3.21
C VAL A 44 5.28 -5.28 -1.68
N PRO A 45 6.00 -6.11 -0.88
CA PRO A 45 6.00 -6.01 0.57
C PRO A 45 6.56 -4.67 1.04
N MET A 46 5.72 -3.88 1.74
CA MET A 46 6.14 -2.59 2.30
C MET A 46 6.74 -2.71 3.71
N PHE A 47 6.39 -3.79 4.42
CA PHE A 47 6.90 -4.09 5.76
C PHE A 47 7.19 -5.59 5.88
N ARG A 48 8.41 -5.91 6.30
CA ARG A 48 9.00 -7.24 6.45
C ARG A 48 9.54 -7.35 7.88
N PRO A 49 8.69 -7.63 8.88
CA PRO A 49 9.09 -7.61 10.30
C PRO A 49 10.15 -8.65 10.67
N TRP A 50 10.40 -9.64 9.81
CA TRP A 50 11.45 -10.65 9.98
C TRP A 50 12.83 -10.18 9.50
N ASP A 51 12.91 -9.07 8.76
CA ASP A 51 14.17 -8.47 8.33
C ASP A 51 14.65 -7.50 9.41
N GLU A 52 15.62 -7.93 10.23
CA GLU A 52 16.14 -7.14 11.35
C GLU A 52 16.90 -5.88 10.89
N THR A 53 17.41 -5.88 9.67
CA THR A 53 18.23 -4.79 9.12
C THR A 53 17.41 -3.77 8.34
N GLU A 54 16.41 -4.21 7.58
CA GLU A 54 15.60 -3.37 6.70
C GLU A 54 14.12 -3.78 6.71
N PRO A 55 13.41 -3.57 7.83
CA PRO A 55 12.05 -4.05 7.99
C PRO A 55 11.04 -3.24 7.16
N THR A 56 11.37 -2.03 6.73
CA THR A 56 10.48 -1.15 5.95
C THR A 56 11.08 -0.90 4.57
N LEU A 57 10.23 -0.96 3.53
CA LEU A 57 10.65 -0.71 2.15
C LEU A 57 11.09 0.75 1.91
N LEU A 58 10.52 1.71 2.65
CA LEU A 58 10.72 3.14 2.43
C LEU A 58 11.29 3.79 3.69
N GLN A 59 12.16 4.77 3.49
CA GLN A 59 12.66 5.68 4.51
C GLN A 59 12.11 7.10 4.31
N ALA A 60 12.21 7.91 5.36
CA ALA A 60 11.80 9.30 5.28
C ALA A 60 12.69 10.07 4.29
N GLY A 61 12.06 10.74 3.32
CA GLY A 61 12.75 11.44 2.24
C GLY A 61 12.74 10.69 0.90
N ASP A 62 12.34 9.42 0.88
CA ASP A 62 12.21 8.67 -0.37
C ASP A 62 11.12 9.23 -1.28
N HIS A 63 11.38 9.14 -2.58
CA HIS A 63 10.41 9.45 -3.63
C HIS A 63 9.76 8.16 -4.14
N VAL A 64 8.43 8.17 -4.23
CA VAL A 64 7.65 7.01 -4.66
C VAL A 64 6.94 7.30 -5.97
N HIS A 65 7.11 6.42 -6.94
CA HIS A 65 6.40 6.44 -8.21
C HIS A 65 5.55 5.17 -8.34
N PHE A 66 4.25 5.34 -8.60
CA PHE A 66 3.34 4.22 -8.87
C PHE A 66 3.24 4.00 -10.37
N TYR A 67 3.31 2.73 -10.78
CA TYR A 67 3.08 2.31 -12.16
C TYR A 67 1.89 1.34 -12.18
N ALA A 68 0.99 1.55 -13.13
CA ALA A 68 -0.09 0.60 -13.37
C ALA A 68 0.49 -0.68 -13.98
N VAL A 69 0.08 -1.83 -13.46
CA VAL A 69 0.47 -3.15 -13.96
C VAL A 69 -0.80 -3.96 -14.25
N SER A 70 -0.67 -4.93 -15.14
CA SER A 70 -1.69 -5.95 -15.36
C SER A 70 -1.86 -6.84 -14.12
N GLU A 71 -2.97 -7.57 -14.06
CA GLU A 71 -3.18 -8.57 -12.99
C GLU A 71 -2.14 -9.70 -13.10
N GLU A 72 -1.77 -10.12 -14.31
CA GLU A 72 -0.74 -11.12 -14.53
C GLU A 72 0.62 -10.68 -13.95
N GLU A 73 1.06 -9.45 -14.24
CA GLU A 73 2.27 -8.87 -13.67
C GLU A 73 2.17 -8.73 -12.14
N PHE A 74 1.02 -8.30 -11.63
CA PHE A 74 0.78 -8.22 -10.19
C PHE A 74 1.00 -9.57 -9.52
N GLN A 75 0.43 -10.65 -10.09
CA GLN A 75 0.56 -12.00 -9.59
C GLN A 75 2.00 -12.52 -9.71
N GLN A 76 2.69 -12.19 -10.80
CA GLN A 76 4.08 -12.55 -11.00
C GLN A 76 4.98 -11.91 -9.92
N ILE A 77 4.89 -10.59 -9.72
CA ILE A 77 5.68 -9.88 -8.68
C ILE A 77 5.37 -10.45 -7.29
N ARG A 78 4.10 -10.74 -7.01
CA ARG A 78 3.68 -11.30 -5.72
C ARG A 78 4.25 -12.69 -5.46
N ARG A 79 4.49 -13.49 -6.51
CA ARG A 79 5.08 -14.84 -6.42
C ARG A 79 6.60 -14.80 -6.35
N GLN A 80 7.24 -13.81 -6.96
CA GLN A 80 8.69 -13.61 -6.95
C GLN A 80 9.25 -13.19 -5.58
N LYS A 81 8.46 -13.28 -4.49
CA LYS A 81 8.95 -12.90 -3.17
C LYS A 81 10.21 -13.69 -2.81
N PRO A 82 11.29 -13.02 -2.38
CA PRO A 82 12.40 -13.66 -1.68
C PRO A 82 11.95 -14.18 -0.32
#